data_AF-A0ABD0J1T0-F1
#
_entry.id   AF-A0ABD0J1T0-F1
#
_cell.length_a   1.000
_cell.length_b   1.000
_cell.length_c   1.000
_cell.angle_alpha   90.00
_cell.angle_beta   90.00
_cell.angle_gamma   90.00
#
_symmetry.space_group_name_H-M   'P 1'
#
loop_
_entity.id
_entity.type
_entity.pdbx_description
1 polymer ?
#
loop_
_entity_poly.entity_id
_entity_poly.type
_entity_poly.pdbx_seq_one_letter_code
_entity_poly.pdbx_strand_id
1 'polypeptide(L)'
;MDKVSKVGIDDQTTGVLEVSTVYEDTFDGIITEETLRLIETVVNAVILPVLVLFGFAGNITNMVVFVRQGLGDRINLCLFSLAISDTGFLLSHMASRSFAILDLIDMKLGDYWRVTESYRMYTVTLKFLAMACVSICVFVRRKEMGVWG
;
A
#
# COMPACT_ATOMS: atom_id res chain seq x y z
N MET A 1 -60.43 -5.21 17.42
CA MET A 1 -59.43 -4.97 18.49
C MET A 1 -58.09 -4.82 17.79
N ASP A 2 -57.91 -3.76 17.01
CA ASP A 2 -57.37 -2.45 17.45
C ASP A 2 -55.95 -2.63 18.02
N LYS A 3 -54.90 -2.07 17.43
CA LYS A 3 -54.76 -0.62 17.25
C LYS A 3 -54.00 -0.23 15.98
N VAL A 4 -54.65 0.67 15.25
CA VAL A 4 -54.06 1.64 14.34
C VAL A 4 -53.00 2.46 15.08
N SER A 5 -51.77 2.50 14.55
CA SER A 5 -50.82 3.57 14.86
C SER A 5 -50.62 4.39 13.58
N LYS A 6 -51.37 5.49 13.46
CA LYS A 6 -51.10 6.55 12.49
C LYS A 6 -49.98 7.40 13.06
N VAL A 7 -48.76 7.20 12.57
CA VAL A 7 -47.71 8.21 12.67
C VAL A 7 -47.76 8.96 11.36
N GLY A 8 -48.26 10.20 11.40
CA GLY A 8 -48.12 11.13 10.29
C GLY A 8 -46.64 11.47 10.19
N ILE A 9 -45.98 10.94 9.16
CA ILE A 9 -44.69 11.42 8.68
C ILE A 9 -44.96 11.93 7.28
N ASP A 10 -44.62 13.20 7.09
CA ASP A 10 -44.79 13.94 5.86
C ASP A 10 -44.19 13.18 4.67
N ASP A 11 -44.94 13.14 3.58
CA ASP A 11 -44.81 12.34 2.34
C ASP A 11 -43.46 12.49 1.59
N GLN A 12 -42.51 13.28 2.11
CA GLN A 12 -41.19 13.50 1.52
C GLN A 12 -40.04 12.72 2.19
N THR A 13 -40.17 12.26 3.43
CA THR A 13 -39.05 11.61 4.14
C THR A 13 -38.98 10.10 3.90
N THR A 14 -40.11 9.46 3.61
CA THR A 14 -40.22 8.02 3.34
C THR A 14 -39.43 7.62 2.09
N GLY A 15 -39.46 8.46 1.05
CA GLY A 15 -38.69 8.24 -0.18
C GLY A 15 -37.18 8.39 0.02
N VAL A 16 -36.72 9.24 0.95
CA VAL A 16 -35.27 9.41 1.22
C VAL A 16 -34.72 8.25 2.05
N LEU A 17 -35.52 7.71 2.97
CA LEU A 17 -35.15 6.52 3.75
C LEU A 17 -35.16 5.26 2.89
N GLU A 18 -36.17 5.06 2.04
CA GLU A 18 -36.19 3.94 1.07
C GLU A 18 -35.04 4.04 0.06
N VAL A 19 -34.74 5.24 -0.45
CA VAL A 19 -33.59 5.43 -1.35
C VAL A 19 -32.27 5.15 -0.62
N SER A 20 -32.10 5.56 0.63
CA SER A 20 -30.86 5.28 1.38
C SER A 20 -30.68 3.78 1.66
N THR A 21 -31.74 3.07 2.03
CA THR A 21 -31.69 1.61 2.24
C THR A 21 -31.49 0.86 0.93
N VAL A 22 -32.08 1.33 -0.18
CA VAL A 22 -31.88 0.74 -1.52
C VAL A 22 -30.45 0.98 -2.01
N TYR A 23 -29.84 2.13 -1.74
CA TYR A 23 -28.44 2.41 -2.09
C TYR A 23 -27.45 1.60 -1.26
N GLU A 24 -27.69 1.41 0.05
CA GLU A 24 -26.88 0.52 0.90
C GLU A 24 -27.02 -0.95 0.49
N ASP A 25 -28.25 -1.46 0.28
CA ASP A 25 -28.48 -2.85 -0.16
C ASP A 25 -27.94 -3.11 -1.58
N THR A 26 -27.97 -2.11 -2.47
CA THR A 26 -27.44 -2.29 -3.83
C THR A 26 -25.92 -2.41 -3.81
N PHE A 27 -25.20 -1.65 -2.98
CA PHE A 27 -23.74 -1.77 -2.91
C PHE A 27 -23.28 -3.03 -2.15
N ASP A 28 -23.97 -3.41 -1.08
CA ASP A 28 -23.70 -4.68 -0.37
C ASP A 28 -24.08 -5.91 -1.21
N GLY A 29 -25.00 -5.76 -2.17
CA GLY A 29 -25.37 -6.80 -3.14
C GLY A 29 -24.49 -6.88 -4.39
N ILE A 30 -23.72 -5.83 -4.74
CA ILE A 30 -22.91 -5.79 -5.98
C ILE A 30 -21.62 -6.61 -5.84
N ILE A 31 -21.05 -6.73 -4.63
CA ILE A 31 -19.85 -7.54 -4.39
C ILE A 31 -20.14 -8.57 -3.31
N THR A 32 -20.45 -9.80 -3.73
CA THR A 32 -20.56 -10.95 -2.83
C THR A 32 -19.24 -11.14 -2.05
N GLU A 33 -19.32 -11.53 -0.77
CA GLU A 33 -18.12 -11.82 0.06
C GLU A 33 -17.13 -12.77 -0.64
N GLU A 34 -17.64 -13.71 -1.42
CA GLU A 34 -16.84 -14.64 -2.22
C GLU A 34 -15.98 -13.92 -3.27
N THR A 35 -16.55 -12.93 -3.98
CA THR A 35 -15.84 -12.09 -4.94
C THR A 35 -14.75 -11.28 -4.26
N LEU A 36 -15.04 -10.72 -3.08
CA LEU A 36 -14.06 -9.96 -2.31
C LEU A 36 -12.89 -10.84 -1.88
N ARG A 37 -13.16 -12.05 -1.38
CA ARG A 37 -12.12 -13.04 -1.04
C ARG A 37 -11.30 -13.47 -2.24
N LEU A 38 -11.93 -13.66 -3.41
CA LEU A 38 -11.24 -13.97 -4.66
C LEU A 38 -10.30 -12.83 -5.08
N ILE A 39 -10.79 -11.59 -5.06
CA ILE A 39 -9.98 -10.40 -5.37
C ILE A 39 -8.80 -10.29 -4.39
N GLU A 40 -9.05 -10.40 -3.09
CA GLU A 40 -8.00 -10.36 -2.07
C GLU A 40 -6.95 -11.46 -2.30
N THR A 41 -7.39 -12.67 -2.63
CA THR A 41 -6.50 -13.79 -2.90
C THR A 41 -5.66 -13.53 -4.14
N VAL A 42 -6.26 -13.11 -5.25
CA VAL A 42 -5.53 -12.82 -6.50
C VAL A 42 -4.55 -11.67 -6.30
N VAL A 43 -4.96 -10.59 -5.62
CA VAL A 43 -4.11 -9.44 -5.34
C VAL A 43 -2.93 -9.85 -4.46
N ASN A 44 -3.19 -10.54 -3.35
CA ASN A 44 -2.15 -10.88 -2.38
C ASN A 44 -1.25 -12.04 -2.81
N ALA A 45 -1.79 -13.04 -3.52
CA ALA A 45 -1.05 -14.25 -3.87
C ALA A 45 -0.40 -14.18 -5.25
N VAL A 46 -0.88 -13.31 -6.15
CA VAL A 46 -0.38 -13.25 -7.54
C VAL A 46 0.14 -11.86 -7.89
N ILE A 47 -0.69 -10.83 -7.78
CA ILE A 47 -0.34 -9.50 -8.28
C ILE A 47 0.79 -8.89 -7.46
N LEU A 48 0.66 -8.86 -6.12
CA LEU A 48 1.68 -8.29 -5.24
C LEU A 48 3.04 -9.01 -5.36
N PRO A 49 3.13 -10.35 -5.32
CA PRO A 49 4.40 -11.04 -5.52
C PRO A 49 5.06 -10.74 -6.86
N VAL A 50 4.28 -10.72 -7.95
CA VAL A 50 4.80 -10.40 -9.28
C VAL A 50 5.33 -8.96 -9.32
N LEU A 51 4.57 -7.99 -8.82
CA LEU A 51 5.01 -6.60 -8.73
C LEU A 51 6.29 -6.45 -7.92
N VAL A 52 6.40 -7.19 -6.81
CA VAL A 52 7.60 -7.18 -5.98
C VAL A 52 8.82 -7.74 -6.73
N LEU A 53 8.66 -8.86 -7.47
CA LEU A 53 9.74 -9.44 -8.25
C LEU A 53 10.23 -8.49 -9.36
N PHE A 54 9.31 -7.91 -10.12
CA PHE A 54 9.67 -6.96 -11.18
C PHE A 54 10.26 -5.67 -10.60
N GLY A 55 9.68 -5.14 -9.52
CA GLY A 55 10.20 -3.97 -8.83
C GLY A 55 11.60 -4.21 -8.28
N PHE A 56 11.87 -5.39 -7.73
CA PHE A 56 13.18 -5.74 -7.19
C PHE A 56 14.22 -5.86 -8.31
N ALA A 57 13.92 -6.61 -9.37
CA ALA A 57 14.82 -6.76 -10.52
C ALA A 57 15.08 -5.43 -11.24
N GLY A 58 14.04 -4.61 -11.43
CA GLY A 58 14.14 -3.29 -12.05
C GLY A 58 14.99 -2.32 -11.24
N ASN A 59 14.76 -2.23 -9.93
CA ASN A 59 15.54 -1.34 -9.07
C ASN A 59 17.00 -1.79 -8.92
N ILE A 60 17.28 -3.10 -8.89
CA ILE A 60 18.66 -3.60 -8.93
C ILE A 60 19.34 -3.24 -10.25
N THR A 61 18.64 -3.43 -11.38
CA THR A 61 19.18 -3.08 -12.70
C THR A 61 19.51 -1.60 -12.77
N ASN A 62 18.60 -0.74 -12.28
CA ASN A 62 18.82 0.69 -12.14
C ASN A 62 20.09 1.00 -11.32
N MET A 63 20.25 0.38 -10.14
CA MET A 63 21.47 0.54 -9.35
C MET A 63 22.74 0.17 -10.11
N VAL A 64 22.76 -1.01 -10.75
CA VAL A 64 23.93 -1.51 -11.49
C VAL A 64 24.27 -0.56 -12.65
N VAL A 65 23.26 -0.09 -13.38
CA VAL A 65 23.44 0.85 -14.50
C VAL A 65 24.00 2.17 -14.00
N PHE A 66 23.46 2.76 -12.93
CA PHE A 66 23.97 4.03 -12.39
C PHE A 66 25.37 3.92 -11.79
N VAL A 67 25.69 2.79 -11.15
CA VAL A 67 27.06 2.52 -10.68
C VAL A 67 28.04 2.44 -11.85
N ARG A 68 27.62 1.85 -12.97
CA ARG A 68 28.45 1.75 -14.20
C ARG A 68 28.57 3.06 -14.97
N GLN A 69 27.52 3.88 -14.98
CA GLN A 69 27.53 5.20 -15.63
C GLN A 69 28.33 6.24 -14.84
N GLY A 70 28.59 5.97 -13.56
CA GLY A 70 29.28 6.88 -12.66
C GLY A 70 28.31 7.75 -11.88
N LEU A 71 28.47 7.74 -10.56
CA LEU A 71 27.66 8.51 -9.60
C LEU A 71 28.07 10.00 -9.54
N GLY A 72 28.91 10.46 -10.48
CA GLY A 72 29.37 11.85 -10.56
C GLY A 72 28.26 12.82 -10.98
N ASP A 73 27.30 12.34 -11.78
CA ASP A 73 26.12 13.10 -12.16
C ASP A 73 25.06 13.07 -11.07
N ARG A 74 24.58 14.26 -10.71
CA ARG A 74 23.63 14.47 -9.61
C ARG A 74 22.30 13.74 -9.85
N ILE A 75 21.91 13.58 -11.12
CA ILE A 75 20.70 12.84 -11.52
C ILE A 75 20.89 11.35 -11.25
N ASN A 76 22.02 10.77 -11.64
CA ASN A 76 22.32 9.35 -11.43
C ASN A 76 22.38 9.02 -9.94
N LEU A 77 22.95 9.90 -9.11
CA LEU A 77 22.97 9.73 -7.66
C LEU A 77 21.56 9.76 -7.03
N CYS A 78 20.69 10.66 -7.51
CA CYS A 78 19.31 10.75 -7.04
C CYS A 78 18.50 9.49 -7.41
N LEU A 79 18.60 9.06 -8.67
CA LEU A 79 17.94 7.84 -9.14
C LEU A 79 18.49 6.58 -8.47
N PHE A 80 19.79 6.55 -8.16
CA PHE A 80 20.42 5.49 -7.38
C PHE A 80 19.90 5.43 -5.94
N SER A 81 19.79 6.57 -5.26
CA SER A 81 19.20 6.68 -3.91
C SER A 81 17.74 6.20 -3.88
N LEU A 82 16.96 6.59 -4.89
CA LEU A 82 15.57 6.14 -5.05
C LEU A 82 15.49 4.63 -5.26
N ALA A 83 16.31 4.07 -6.15
CA ALA A 83 16.36 2.63 -6.40
C ALA A 83 16.75 1.84 -5.14
N ILE A 84 17.70 2.34 -4.33
CA ILE A 84 18.07 1.74 -3.03
C ILE A 84 16.88 1.73 -2.08
N SER A 85 16.17 2.85 -1.99
CA SER A 85 15.00 2.98 -1.13
C SER A 85 13.92 1.97 -1.53
N ASP A 86 13.62 1.88 -2.82
CA ASP A 86 12.60 0.97 -3.35
C ASP A 86 12.99 -0.50 -3.15
N THR A 87 14.26 -0.85 -3.37
CA THR A 87 14.76 -2.21 -3.14
C THR A 87 14.70 -2.58 -1.65
N GLY A 88 15.05 -1.66 -0.76
CA GLY A 88 14.97 -1.86 0.69
C GLY A 88 13.53 -2.04 1.18
N PHE A 89 12.60 -1.26 0.63
CA PHE A 89 11.16 -1.42 0.89
C PHE A 89 10.64 -2.78 0.43
N LEU A 90 10.95 -3.18 -0.81
CA LEU A 90 10.52 -4.47 -1.37
C LEU A 90 11.11 -5.66 -0.59
N LEU A 91 12.37 -5.57 -0.17
CA LEU A 91 13.01 -6.59 0.66
C LEU A 91 12.34 -6.72 2.04
N SER A 92 12.00 -5.58 2.66
CA SER A 92 11.25 -5.56 3.92
C SER A 92 9.88 -6.20 3.75
N HIS A 93 9.17 -5.88 2.66
CA HIS A 93 7.87 -6.46 2.35
C HIS A 93 7.95 -7.99 2.18
N MET A 94 8.94 -8.49 1.43
CA MET A 94 9.19 -9.93 1.26
C MET A 94 9.52 -10.62 2.59
N ALA A 95 10.37 -10.03 3.42
CA ALA A 95 10.70 -10.57 4.73
C ALA A 95 9.45 -10.76 5.60
N SER A 96 8.53 -9.77 5.64
CA SER A 96 7.23 -9.89 6.33
C SER A 96 6.43 -11.10 5.86
N ARG A 97 6.43 -11.36 4.54
CA ARG A 97 5.67 -12.47 3.94
C ARG A 97 6.33 -13.83 4.22
N SER A 98 7.66 -13.89 4.27
CA SER A 98 8.40 -15.11 4.62
C SER A 98 8.16 -15.57 6.07
N PHE A 99 7.78 -14.67 6.98
CA PHE A 99 7.46 -15.03 8.37
C PHE A 99 6.16 -15.83 8.54
N ALA A 100 5.33 -15.95 7.50
CA ALA A 100 4.25 -16.94 7.47
C ALA A 100 4.75 -18.38 7.69
N ILE A 101 6.03 -18.65 7.41
CA ILE A 101 6.69 -19.93 7.67
C ILE A 101 6.94 -20.13 9.17
N LEU A 102 7.15 -19.06 9.95
CA LEU A 102 7.29 -19.16 11.41
C LEU A 102 5.94 -19.39 12.09
N ASP A 103 4.85 -18.89 11.51
CA ASP A 103 3.47 -19.12 12.00
C ASP A 103 3.08 -20.60 11.91
N LEU A 104 3.65 -21.35 10.95
CA LEU A 104 3.51 -22.80 10.84
C LEU A 104 4.19 -23.58 11.98
N ILE A 105 5.11 -22.94 12.72
CA ILE A 105 5.88 -23.58 13.80
C ILE A 105 5.21 -23.31 15.15
N ASP A 106 4.63 -22.12 15.37
CA ASP A 106 3.92 -21.77 16.61
C ASP A 106 2.86 -20.66 16.40
N MET A 107 1.58 -21.06 16.32
CA MET A 107 0.43 -20.16 16.10
C MET A 107 0.31 -19.04 17.14
N LYS A 108 0.76 -19.24 18.39
CA LYS A 108 0.61 -18.22 19.43
C LYS A 108 1.62 -17.08 19.28
N LEU A 109 2.78 -17.37 18.69
CA LEU A 109 3.81 -16.37 18.45
C LEU A 109 3.48 -15.53 17.21
N GLY A 110 2.81 -16.13 16.22
CA GLY A 110 2.36 -15.48 15.00
C GLY A 110 1.37 -14.33 15.22
N ASP A 111 0.37 -14.49 16.10
CA ASP A 111 -0.62 -13.45 16.38
C ASP A 111 -0.02 -12.20 17.05
N TYR A 112 0.88 -12.38 18.02
CA TYR A 112 1.63 -11.27 18.64
C TYR A 112 2.53 -10.57 17.62
N TRP A 113 3.21 -11.35 16.79
CA TRP A 113 4.08 -10.81 15.75
C TRP A 113 3.28 -10.08 14.67
N ARG A 114 2.09 -10.53 14.29
CA ARG A 114 1.28 -9.92 13.22
C ARG A 114 0.90 -8.47 13.53
N VAL A 115 0.54 -8.16 14.78
CA VAL A 115 0.17 -6.80 15.21
C VAL A 115 1.41 -5.91 15.37
N THR A 116 2.45 -6.41 16.02
CA THR A 116 3.69 -5.64 16.24
C THR A 116 4.47 -5.40 14.94
N GLU A 117 4.53 -6.42 14.07
CA GLU A 117 5.26 -6.35 12.81
C GLU A 117 4.52 -5.50 11.78
N SER A 118 3.19 -5.46 11.79
CA SER A 118 2.43 -4.51 10.96
C SER A 118 2.86 -3.06 11.26
N TYR A 119 2.91 -2.66 12.54
CA TYR A 119 3.38 -1.34 12.94
C TYR A 119 4.83 -1.07 12.53
N ARG A 120 5.69 -2.08 12.66
CA ARG A 120 7.10 -1.98 12.27
C ARG A 120 7.26 -1.83 10.75
N MET A 121 6.46 -2.54 9.95
CA MET A 121 6.44 -2.42 8.49
C MET A 121 5.94 -1.05 8.04
N TYR A 122 4.88 -0.51 8.66
CA TYR A 122 4.41 0.84 8.37
C TYR A 122 5.49 1.90 8.66
N THR A 123 6.16 1.80 9.80
CA THR A 123 7.24 2.75 10.15
C THR A 123 8.45 2.63 9.23
N VAL A 124 8.83 1.42 8.83
CA VAL A 124 9.91 1.18 7.85
C VAL A 124 9.53 1.76 6.48
N THR A 125 8.29 1.54 6.03
CA THR A 125 7.76 2.09 4.77
C THR A 125 7.80 3.62 4.76
N LEU A 126 7.32 4.25 5.83
CA LEU A 126 7.34 5.71 5.96
C LEU A 126 8.77 6.28 5.95
N LYS A 127 9.74 5.57 6.51
CA LYS A 127 11.15 5.99 6.48
C LYS A 127 11.76 5.92 5.08
N PHE A 128 11.47 4.87 4.32
CA PHE A 128 11.92 4.76 2.92
C PHE A 128 11.24 5.81 2.03
N LEU A 129 9.94 6.07 2.24
CA LEU A 129 9.24 7.15 1.55
C LEU A 129 9.84 8.53 1.90
N ALA A 130 10.16 8.78 3.17
CA ALA A 130 10.80 10.01 3.58
C ALA A 130 12.20 10.16 2.94
N MET A 131 13.00 9.10 2.83
CA MET A 131 14.29 9.13 2.14
C MET A 131 14.16 9.44 0.63
N ALA A 132 13.13 8.89 -0.02
CA ALA A 132 12.81 9.21 -1.40
C ALA A 132 12.42 10.69 -1.55
N CYS A 133 11.51 11.18 -0.70
CA CYS A 133 11.10 12.59 -0.68
C CYS A 133 12.28 13.53 -0.42
N VAL A 134 13.17 13.22 0.52
CA VAL A 134 14.37 14.03 0.80
C VAL A 134 15.29 14.05 -0.42
N SER A 135 15.50 12.91 -1.09
CA SER A 135 16.31 12.84 -2.32
C SER A 135 15.74 13.76 -3.41
N ILE A 136 14.42 13.76 -3.60
CA ILE A 136 13.72 14.64 -4.55
C ILE A 136 13.78 16.11 -4.12
N CYS A 137 13.54 16.41 -2.83
CA CYS A 137 13.60 17.77 -2.29
C CYS A 137 15.00 18.37 -2.41
N VAL A 138 16.06 17.60 -2.13
CA VAL A 138 17.45 18.03 -2.32
C VAL A 138 17.73 18.32 -3.80
N PHE A 139 17.20 17.51 -4.71
CA PHE A 139 17.32 17.71 -6.15
C PHE A 139 16.61 19.00 -6.61
N VAL A 140 15.33 19.17 -6.25
CA VAL A 140 14.53 20.35 -6.60
C VAL A 140 15.15 21.62 -6.02
N ARG A 141 15.54 21.60 -4.75
CA ARG A 141 16.12 22.75 -4.06
C ARG A 141 17.49 23.14 -4.60
N ARG A 142 18.31 22.18 -5.08
CA ARG A 142 19.57 22.50 -5.76
C ARG A 142 19.38 23.05 -7.17
N LYS A 143 18.31 22.65 -7.88
CA LYS A 143 17.95 23.23 -9.18
C LYS A 143 17.54 24.70 -9.06
N GLU A 144 16.78 25.05 -8.01
CA GLU A 144 16.33 26.43 -7.76
C GLU A 144 17.45 27.39 -7.33
N MET A 145 18.47 26.90 -6.61
CA MET A 145 19.56 27.75 -6.11
C MET A 145 20.59 28.15 -7.17
N GLY A 146 20.42 27.77 -8.45
CA GLY A 146 21.28 28.24 -9.54
C GLY A 146 22.77 27.91 -9.38
N VAL A 147 23.11 26.91 -8.54
CA VAL A 147 24.49 26.48 -8.29
C VAL A 147 24.98 25.63 -9.47
N TRP A 148 25.14 26.28 -10.61
CA TRP A 148 25.85 25.79 -11.78
C TRP A 148 27.18 26.55 -11.85
N GLY A 149 28.16 26.01 -11.13
CA GLY A 149 29.57 26.17 -11.44
C GLY A 149 30.06 24.85 -12.02
#